data_AF-A0A2A4ITT8-F1
#
_entry.id   AF-A0A2A4ITT8-F1
#
_cell.length_a   1.000
_cell.length_b   1.000
_cell.length_c   1.000
_cell.angle_alpha   90.00
_cell.angle_beta   90.00
_cell.angle_gamma   90.00
#
_symmetry.space_group_name_H-M   'P 1'
#
loop_
_entity.id
_entity.type
_entity.pdbx_description
1 polymer ?
#
loop_
_entity_poly.entity_id
_entity_poly.type
_entity_poly.pdbx_seq_one_letter_code
_entity_poly.pdbx_strand_id
1 'polypeptide(L)'
;MVGKRHYEVAKILKDIPKGTTFTIRLVEPLKSGFASIGPKTSGAKSGRNKSYGSGKETLRFKANGQATIENDHDESSKAGIEKINGLLESFMGINDSELASQMWDLAEGKTNSMQLADAIDNSDLQEFGFTDEFIIELWGVITDARSGRLS
;
A
#
# COMPACT_ATOMS: atom_id res chain seq x y z
N MET A 1 -3.42 -1.09 38.16
CA MET A 1 -2.70 0.07 38.71
C MET A 1 -2.82 1.22 37.73
N VAL A 2 -3.12 2.43 38.20
CA VAL A 2 -3.23 3.64 37.37
C VAL A 2 -1.92 4.43 37.54
N GLY A 3 -1.37 4.96 36.45
CA GLY A 3 -0.15 5.79 36.48
C GLY A 3 1.18 5.04 36.53
N LYS A 4 1.20 3.72 36.27
CA LYS A 4 2.43 2.90 36.20
C LYS A 4 2.87 2.68 34.75
N ARG A 5 4.18 2.65 34.51
CA ARG A 5 4.74 2.30 33.18
C ARG A 5 4.67 0.79 32.96
N HIS A 6 4.62 0.36 31.70
CA HIS A 6 4.40 -1.05 31.34
C HIS A 6 5.44 -2.00 31.97
N TYR A 7 6.71 -1.58 32.10
CA TYR A 7 7.76 -2.42 32.72
C TYR A 7 7.60 -2.57 34.25
N GLU A 8 7.01 -1.59 34.94
CA GLU A 8 6.76 -1.70 36.38
C GLU A 8 5.68 -2.74 36.65
N VAL A 9 4.64 -2.75 35.81
CA VAL A 9 3.57 -3.77 35.87
C VAL A 9 4.13 -5.16 35.56
N ALA A 10 4.99 -5.27 34.54
CA ALA A 10 5.64 -6.53 34.20
C ALA A 10 6.56 -7.06 35.33
N LYS A 11 7.29 -6.18 36.01
CA LYS A 11 8.13 -6.54 37.16
C LYS A 11 7.28 -7.09 38.32
N ILE A 12 6.18 -6.42 38.65
CA ILE A 12 5.27 -6.88 39.71
C ILE A 12 4.69 -8.25 39.37
N LEU A 13 4.30 -8.48 38.12
CA LEU A 13 3.82 -9.80 37.66
C LEU A 13 4.90 -10.88 37.74
N LYS A 14 6.15 -10.53 37.44
CA LYS A 14 7.30 -11.44 37.52
C LYS A 14 7.61 -11.86 38.96
N ASP A 15 7.43 -10.96 39.91
CA ASP A 15 7.80 -11.15 41.32
C ASP A 15 6.71 -11.90 42.13
N ILE A 16 5.58 -12.29 41.51
CA ILE A 16 4.52 -13.08 42.17
C ILE A 16 5.04 -14.50 42.47
N PRO A 17 4.94 -14.98 43.72
CA PRO A 17 5.39 -16.32 44.08
C PRO A 17 4.61 -17.41 43.31
N LYS A 18 5.34 -18.36 42.74
CA LYS A 18 4.75 -19.49 42.02
C LYS A 18 3.87 -20.31 42.98
N GLY A 19 2.70 -20.73 42.49
CA GLY A 19 1.73 -21.49 43.29
C GLY A 19 0.83 -20.63 44.17
N THR A 20 0.95 -19.30 44.13
CA THR A 20 0.02 -18.39 44.82
C THR A 20 -1.07 -17.90 43.88
N THR A 21 -2.27 -17.70 44.44
CA THR A 21 -3.39 -17.08 43.72
C THR A 21 -3.31 -15.56 43.87
N PHE A 22 -3.54 -14.85 42.78
CA PHE A 22 -3.63 -13.38 42.78
C PHE A 22 -4.84 -12.94 41.96
N THR A 23 -5.27 -11.69 42.16
CA THR A 23 -6.43 -11.11 41.48
C THR A 23 -6.00 -9.94 40.61
N ILE A 24 -6.44 -9.92 39.35
CA ILE A 24 -6.26 -8.80 38.44
C ILE A 24 -7.60 -8.10 38.25
N ARG A 25 -7.64 -6.79 38.52
CA ARG A 25 -8.77 -5.94 38.13
C ARG A 25 -8.46 -5.30 36.78
N LEU A 26 -9.22 -5.69 35.76
CA LEU A 26 -9.11 -5.19 34.39
C LEU A 26 -10.28 -4.26 34.07
N VAL A 27 -10.03 -3.28 33.21
CA VAL A 27 -11.07 -2.47 32.59
C VAL A 27 -11.09 -2.86 31.12
N GLU A 28 -12.17 -3.47 30.65
CA GLU A 28 -12.31 -3.84 29.25
C GLU A 28 -12.56 -2.58 28.40
N PRO A 29 -11.88 -2.41 27.25
CA PRO A 29 -12.18 -1.31 26.34
C PRO A 29 -13.57 -1.50 25.72
N LEU A 30 -14.24 -0.40 25.40
CA LEU A 30 -15.52 -0.43 24.67
C LEU A 30 -15.28 -1.01 23.26
N LYS A 31 -15.72 -2.25 23.03
CA LYS A 31 -15.60 -2.95 21.73
C LYS A 31 -16.30 -2.24 20.57
N SER A 32 -17.22 -1.32 20.84
CA SER A 32 -18.00 -0.57 19.83
C SER A 32 -17.66 0.93 19.77
N GLY A 33 -16.64 1.40 20.50
CA GLY A 33 -16.30 2.82 20.63
C GLY A 33 -15.89 3.54 19.33
N PHE A 34 -15.61 2.79 18.26
CA PHE A 34 -15.25 3.34 16.94
C PHE A 34 -16.41 3.41 15.95
N ALA A 35 -17.64 3.06 16.34
CA ALA A 35 -18.80 3.21 15.46
C ALA A 35 -18.98 4.66 14.93
N SER A 36 -18.51 5.64 15.71
CA SER A 36 -18.56 7.07 15.35
C SER A 36 -17.27 7.62 14.73
N ILE A 37 -16.18 6.85 14.73
CA ILE A 37 -14.86 7.23 14.17
C ILE A 37 -14.56 6.47 12.86
N GLY A 38 -15.42 5.53 12.45
CA GLY A 38 -15.36 4.90 11.13
C GLY A 38 -15.89 5.82 10.01
N PRO A 39 -15.48 5.61 8.74
CA PRO A 39 -15.99 6.35 7.60
C PRO A 39 -17.52 6.25 7.56
N LYS A 40 -18.22 7.39 7.57
CA LYS A 40 -19.70 7.47 7.55
C LYS A 40 -20.29 7.12 6.17
N THR A 41 -19.67 6.23 5.43
CA THR A 41 -20.02 5.92 4.04
C THR A 41 -20.19 4.41 3.84
N SER A 42 -21.10 3.80 4.59
CA SER A 42 -21.86 2.67 4.05
C SER A 42 -23.00 2.30 4.99
N GLY A 43 -24.22 2.55 4.52
CA GLY A 43 -25.39 1.94 5.11
C GLY A 43 -25.25 0.42 5.15
N ALA A 44 -25.69 -0.14 6.27
CA ALA A 44 -26.18 -1.50 6.44
C ALA A 44 -25.70 -2.54 5.39
N LYS A 45 -24.59 -3.23 5.70
CA LYS A 45 -24.47 -4.68 5.50
C LYS A 45 -23.29 -5.21 6.31
N SER A 46 -23.64 -5.70 7.50
CA SER A 46 -22.83 -6.65 8.26
C SER A 46 -22.48 -7.85 7.37
N GLY A 47 -21.18 -8.14 7.23
CA GLY A 47 -20.73 -9.45 6.74
C GLY A 47 -19.56 -9.41 5.77
N ARG A 48 -18.34 -9.18 6.28
CA ARG A 48 -17.18 -10.03 5.94
C ARG A 48 -16.00 -9.66 6.84
N ASN A 49 -15.44 -10.68 7.49
CA ASN A 49 -14.10 -10.65 8.05
C ASN A 49 -13.11 -10.40 6.90
N LYS A 50 -12.88 -9.13 6.56
CA LYS A 50 -11.72 -8.72 5.78
C LYS A 50 -10.66 -8.33 6.81
N SER A 51 -9.53 -9.01 6.73
CA SER A 51 -8.29 -8.74 7.46
C SER A 51 -8.17 -7.25 7.76
N TYR A 52 -7.82 -6.90 9.01
CA TYR A 52 -7.43 -5.54 9.36
C TYR A 52 -6.42 -5.06 8.31
N GLY A 53 -6.84 -4.13 7.43
CA GLY A 53 -5.93 -3.40 6.58
C GLY A 53 -5.01 -2.58 7.48
N SER A 54 -3.87 -2.13 6.96
CA SER A 54 -2.89 -1.33 7.72
C SER A 54 -3.42 0.01 8.20
N GLY A 55 -4.66 0.37 7.83
CA GLY A 55 -5.26 1.69 8.06
C GLY A 55 -4.67 2.77 7.16
N LYS A 56 -3.78 2.41 6.23
CA LYS A 56 -3.14 3.30 5.26
C LYS A 56 -3.86 3.26 3.91
N GLU A 57 -5.19 3.19 3.90
CA GLU A 57 -5.93 3.27 2.63
C GLU A 57 -5.87 4.71 2.09
N THR A 58 -5.60 4.87 0.80
CA THR A 58 -5.54 6.16 0.12
C THR A 58 -6.65 6.25 -0.92
N LEU A 59 -7.25 7.44 -1.04
CA LEU A 59 -8.16 7.75 -2.14
C LEU A 59 -7.33 8.14 -3.36
N ARG A 60 -7.34 7.30 -4.38
CA ARG A 60 -6.59 7.49 -5.62
C ARG A 60 -7.51 8.05 -6.70
N PHE A 61 -7.07 9.12 -7.35
CA PHE A 61 -7.69 9.62 -8.58
C PHE A 61 -6.95 8.98 -9.75
N LYS A 62 -7.67 8.24 -10.60
CA LYS A 62 -7.11 7.70 -11.84
C LYS A 62 -7.37 8.69 -12.98
N ALA A 63 -6.46 8.78 -13.94
CA ALA A 63 -6.57 9.66 -15.10
C ALA A 63 -7.84 9.40 -15.94
N ASN A 64 -8.38 8.18 -15.89
CA ASN A 64 -9.66 7.82 -16.49
C ASN A 64 -10.90 8.40 -15.74
N GLY A 65 -10.70 9.23 -14.72
CA GLY A 65 -11.73 9.91 -13.94
C GLY A 65 -12.31 9.09 -12.78
N GLN A 66 -11.87 7.84 -12.58
CA GLN A 66 -12.37 7.00 -11.51
C GLN A 66 -11.58 7.22 -10.21
N ALA A 67 -12.28 7.55 -9.11
CA ALA A 67 -11.69 7.59 -7.78
C ALA A 67 -11.89 6.26 -7.06
N THR A 68 -10.81 5.60 -6.63
CA THR A 68 -10.84 4.31 -5.92
C THR A 68 -10.13 4.40 -4.57
N ILE A 69 -10.63 3.68 -3.57
CA ILE A 69 -9.91 3.48 -2.29
C ILE A 69 -9.02 2.26 -2.48
N GLU A 70 -7.71 2.46 -2.43
CA GLU A 70 -6.71 1.41 -2.61
C GLU A 70 -5.75 1.35 -1.41
N ASN A 71 -5.17 0.18 -1.16
CA ASN A 71 -4.10 0.09 -0.17
C ASN A 71 -2.91 0.93 -0.64
N ASP A 72 -2.23 1.58 0.30
CA ASP A 72 -0.95 2.25 0.01
C ASP A 72 0.00 1.28 -0.73
N HIS A 73 0.72 1.79 -1.72
CA HIS A 73 1.75 1.02 -2.41
C HIS A 73 2.77 0.52 -1.37
N ASP A 74 3.12 -0.77 -1.44
CA ASP A 74 4.21 -1.32 -0.63
C ASP A 74 5.52 -0.56 -0.93
N GLU A 75 6.48 -0.56 0.00
CA GLU A 75 7.76 0.16 -0.16
C GLU A 75 8.48 -0.18 -1.48
N SER A 76 8.40 -1.44 -1.93
CA SER A 76 8.94 -1.87 -3.23
C SER A 76 8.22 -1.23 -4.43
N SER A 77 6.91 -1.05 -4.33
CA SER A 77 6.10 -0.39 -5.36
C SER A 77 6.39 1.10 -5.42
N LYS A 78 6.59 1.75 -4.26
CA LYS A 78 7.00 3.17 -4.19
C LYS A 78 8.38 3.39 -4.83
N ALA A 79 9.36 2.56 -4.49
CA ALA A 79 10.69 2.62 -5.11
C ALA A 79 10.64 2.35 -6.63
N GLY A 80 9.78 1.43 -7.07
CA GLY A 80 9.52 1.17 -8.48
C GLY A 80 8.96 2.39 -9.21
N ILE A 81 7.92 3.03 -8.66
CA ILE A 81 7.30 4.24 -9.22
C ILE A 81 8.31 5.39 -9.29
N GLU A 82 9.16 5.58 -8.28
CA GLU A 82 10.20 6.61 -8.30
C GLU A 82 11.22 6.37 -9.42
N LYS A 83 11.64 5.12 -9.65
CA LYS A 83 12.54 4.76 -10.75
C LYS A 83 11.88 4.93 -12.11
N ILE A 84 10.60 4.58 -12.25
CA ILE A 84 9.83 4.86 -13.47
C ILE A 84 9.83 6.35 -13.75
N ASN A 85 9.61 7.17 -12.72
CA ASN A 85 9.61 8.62 -12.87
C ASN A 85 10.98 9.17 -13.32
N GLY A 86 12.08 8.58 -12.83
CA GLY A 86 13.42 8.88 -13.33
C GLY A 86 13.63 8.49 -14.81
N LEU A 87 13.02 7.40 -15.28
CA LEU A 87 13.02 7.05 -16.71
C LEU A 87 12.23 8.07 -17.53
N LEU A 88 11.07 8.51 -17.04
CA LEU A 88 10.27 9.56 -17.69
C LEU A 88 11.03 10.88 -17.79
N GLU A 89 11.80 11.24 -16.76
CA GLU A 89 12.65 12.43 -16.77
C GLU A 89 13.77 12.29 -17.81
N SER A 90 14.39 11.12 -17.92
CA SER A 90 15.43 10.88 -18.92
C SER A 90 14.88 10.83 -20.36
N PHE A 91 13.65 10.34 -20.56
CA PHE A 91 13.08 10.14 -21.88
C PHE A 91 12.32 11.38 -22.40
N MET A 92 11.57 12.07 -21.54
CA MET A 92 10.72 13.21 -21.91
C MET A 92 11.09 14.53 -21.21
N GLY A 93 11.98 14.50 -20.21
CA GLY A 93 12.31 15.69 -19.42
C GLY A 93 11.21 16.11 -18.44
N ILE A 94 10.26 15.22 -18.12
CA ILE A 94 9.15 15.49 -17.20
C ILE A 94 9.24 14.61 -15.96
N ASN A 95 8.72 15.11 -14.85
CA ASN A 95 8.59 14.38 -13.60
C ASN A 95 7.11 14.36 -13.22
N ASP A 96 6.45 13.22 -13.48
CA ASP A 96 5.02 13.02 -13.29
C ASP A 96 4.77 11.71 -12.54
N SER A 97 4.55 11.83 -11.24
CA SER A 97 4.30 10.69 -10.36
C SER A 97 2.97 9.98 -10.64
N GLU A 98 1.97 10.68 -11.18
CA GLU A 98 0.68 10.07 -11.51
C GLU A 98 0.81 9.21 -12.76
N LEU A 99 1.50 9.70 -13.79
CA LEU A 99 1.85 8.94 -14.99
C LEU A 99 2.70 7.71 -14.65
N ALA A 100 3.74 7.87 -13.82
CA ALA A 100 4.58 6.77 -13.37
C ALA A 100 3.78 5.70 -12.60
N SER A 101 2.85 6.12 -11.74
CA SER A 101 1.95 5.21 -11.04
C SER A 101 1.01 4.48 -11.99
N GLN A 102 0.49 5.16 -13.02
CA GLN A 102 -0.37 4.53 -14.03
C GLN A 102 0.39 3.47 -14.83
N MET A 103 1.65 3.73 -15.19
CA MET A 103 2.52 2.74 -15.86
C MET A 103 2.78 1.52 -14.98
N TRP A 104 3.02 1.74 -13.69
CA TRP A 104 3.19 0.66 -12.71
C TRP A 104 1.94 -0.22 -12.62
N ASP A 105 0.77 0.40 -12.54
CA ASP A 105 -0.53 -0.29 -12.46
C ASP A 105 -0.85 -1.06 -13.77
N LEU A 106 -0.56 -0.48 -14.94
CA LEU A 106 -0.75 -1.15 -16.24
C LEU A 106 0.10 -2.42 -16.40
N ALA A 107 1.25 -2.45 -15.74
CA ALA A 107 2.11 -3.63 -15.73
C ALA A 107 1.63 -4.72 -14.77
N GLU A 108 0.61 -4.47 -13.95
CA GLU A 108 0.04 -5.49 -13.06
C GLU A 108 -0.55 -6.65 -13.88
N GLY A 109 -0.21 -7.88 -13.47
CA GLY A 109 -0.66 -9.10 -14.17
C GLY A 109 0.06 -9.40 -15.51
N LYS A 110 0.95 -8.53 -15.97
CA LYS A 110 1.79 -8.77 -17.16
C LYS A 110 2.99 -9.66 -16.80
N THR A 111 3.42 -10.51 -17.73
CA THR A 111 4.55 -11.44 -17.51
C THR A 111 5.78 -11.18 -18.37
N ASN A 112 5.69 -10.29 -19.36
CA ASN A 112 6.80 -9.91 -20.23
C ASN A 112 6.62 -8.49 -20.81
N SER A 113 7.70 -7.93 -21.37
CA SER A 113 7.71 -6.60 -21.98
C SER A 113 6.76 -6.45 -23.16
N MET A 114 6.52 -7.52 -23.93
CA MET A 114 5.59 -7.51 -25.06
C MET A 114 4.15 -7.26 -24.58
N GLN A 115 3.72 -7.96 -23.53
CA GLN A 115 2.39 -7.75 -22.93
C GLN A 115 2.23 -6.38 -22.29
N LEU A 116 3.34 -5.78 -21.83
CA LEU A 116 3.35 -4.40 -21.36
C LEU A 116 3.22 -3.43 -22.54
N ALA A 117 3.96 -3.64 -23.64
CA ALA A 117 3.84 -2.85 -24.86
C ALA A 117 2.40 -2.87 -25.39
N ASP A 118 1.82 -4.07 -25.52
CA ASP A 118 0.42 -4.24 -25.92
C ASP A 118 -0.53 -3.49 -24.97
N ALA A 119 -0.26 -3.47 -23.65
CA ALA A 119 -1.10 -2.76 -22.69
C ALA A 119 -0.99 -1.24 -22.82
N ILE A 120 0.20 -0.72 -23.11
CA ILE A 120 0.46 0.69 -23.35
C ILE A 120 -0.23 1.13 -24.64
N ASP A 121 -0.08 0.36 -25.72
CA ASP A 121 -0.70 0.62 -27.02
C ASP A 121 -2.23 0.58 -27.00
N ASN A 122 -2.82 -0.24 -26.12
CA ASN A 122 -4.28 -0.31 -25.94
C ASN A 122 -4.81 0.67 -24.86
N SER A 123 -4.00 1.66 -24.46
CA SER A 123 -4.36 2.65 -23.45
C SER A 123 -4.11 4.08 -23.94
N ASP A 124 -4.54 5.06 -23.16
CA ASP A 124 -4.27 6.48 -23.43
C ASP A 124 -2.76 6.80 -23.43
N LEU A 125 -1.91 5.88 -22.93
CA LEU A 125 -0.46 6.01 -22.99
C LEU A 125 0.12 5.83 -24.40
N GLN A 126 -0.65 5.31 -25.35
CA GLN A 126 -0.23 5.19 -26.75
C GLN A 126 0.12 6.55 -27.36
N GLU A 127 -0.58 7.62 -26.95
CA GLU A 127 -0.37 8.98 -27.49
C GLU A 127 1.04 9.51 -27.22
N PHE A 128 1.72 8.99 -26.20
CA PHE A 128 3.10 9.37 -25.88
C PHE A 128 4.14 8.79 -26.83
N GLY A 129 3.79 7.75 -27.60
CA GLY A 129 4.67 7.16 -28.60
C GLY A 129 5.98 6.61 -28.03
N PHE A 130 5.91 5.90 -26.90
CA PHE A 130 7.08 5.29 -26.26
C PHE A 130 7.82 4.35 -27.22
N THR A 131 9.15 4.40 -27.21
CA THR A 131 9.98 3.50 -28.02
C THR A 131 10.04 2.10 -27.41
N ASP A 132 10.32 1.10 -28.24
CA ASP A 132 10.54 -0.28 -27.76
C ASP A 132 11.64 -0.36 -26.70
N GLU A 133 12.70 0.44 -26.85
CA GLU A 133 13.81 0.54 -25.89
C GLU A 133 13.32 1.05 -24.52
N PHE A 134 12.51 2.11 -24.52
CA PHE A 134 11.91 2.62 -23.29
C PHE A 134 11.01 1.58 -22.61
N ILE A 135 10.18 0.85 -23.38
CA ILE A 135 9.29 -0.17 -22.83
C ILE A 135 10.09 -1.33 -22.22
N ILE A 136 11.21 -1.71 -22.81
CA ILE A 136 12.11 -2.73 -22.26
C ILE A 136 12.75 -2.26 -20.95
N GLU A 137 13.23 -1.01 -20.88
CA GLU A 137 13.79 -0.42 -19.66
C GLU A 137 12.74 -0.30 -18.55
N LEU A 138 11.55 0.18 -18.89
CA LEU A 138 10.39 0.28 -18.00
C LEU A 138 10.04 -1.09 -17.41
N TRP A 139 9.95 -2.12 -18.27
CA TRP A 139 9.72 -3.49 -17.84
C TRP A 139 10.84 -3.99 -16.91
N GLY A 140 12.09 -3.69 -17.24
CA GLY A 140 13.26 -3.98 -16.39
C GLY A 140 13.08 -3.43 -14.98
N VAL A 141 12.82 -2.13 -14.87
CA VAL A 141 12.59 -1.45 -13.58
C VAL A 141 11.44 -2.10 -12.79
N ILE A 142 10.33 -2.43 -13.45
CA ILE A 142 9.18 -3.05 -12.79
C ILE A 142 9.54 -4.45 -12.26
N THR A 143 10.26 -5.25 -13.05
CA THR A 143 10.68 -6.59 -12.62
C THR A 143 11.73 -6.54 -11.50
N ASP A 144 12.64 -5.57 -11.54
CA ASP A 144 13.63 -5.36 -10.49
C ASP A 144 12.97 -4.87 -9.19
N ALA A 145 11.98 -3.98 -9.29
CA ALA A 145 11.19 -3.53 -8.15
C ALA A 145 10.45 -4.70 -7.48
N ARG A 146 9.76 -5.52 -8.29
CA ARG A 146 9.00 -6.68 -7.81
C ARG A 146 9.88 -7.77 -7.21
N SER A 147 11.11 -7.91 -7.69
CA SER A 147 12.09 -8.86 -7.15
C SER A 147 12.90 -8.31 -5.98
N GLY A 148 12.67 -7.05 -5.57
CA GLY A 148 13.38 -6.39 -4.47
C GLY A 148 14.84 -6.09 -4.78
N ARG A 149 15.20 -5.96 -6.06
CA ARG A 149 16.56 -5.67 -6.55
C ARG A 149 16.84 -4.18 -6.73
N LEU A 150 15.84 -3.33 -6.53
CA LEU A 150 16.04 -1.88 -6.47
C LEU A 150 16.77 -1.54 -5.16
N SER A 151 18.11 -1.46 -5.24
CA SER A 151 18.98 -0.94 -4.18
C SER A 151 19.07 0.57 -4.22
#